data_AF-A0A347VZE9-F1
#
_entry.id   AF-A0A347VZE9-F1
#
_cell.length_a   1.000
_cell.length_b   1.000
_cell.length_c   1.000
_cell.angle_alpha   90.00
_cell.angle_beta   90.00
_cell.angle_gamma   90.00
#
_symmetry.space_group_name_H-M   'P 1'
#
loop_
_entity.id
_entity.type
_entity.pdbx_description
1 polymer ?
#
loop_
_entity_poly.entity_id
_entity_poly.type
_entity_poly.pdbx_seq_one_letter_code
_entity_poly.pdbx_strand_id
1 'polypeptide(L)'
;MTILNDLIIKKGAIFVADAHFRRGDSSLLEFLKKIPKGVQIFLMGDIFHLLVGSVKSSVNENFELLDLLYKMSFTNEIIYVEGNHDFGLTAAFMNFIESNSQKVSNIRIFSYKKQPIILRDYQNNICILAHGDKWISPMYDFYRLFLDSKILLFCYKVLDSITFGKFYRRFSHRISKRKVKEFSYFRNDFTNFMQDRISKYRTFIIEKILKTQIDSKESINFCIIEGHFHLGQNLSQTITLDSNNSQQNIESSSQDLNKNPNQDSNKDSNKNQSQDFKKDFKKDFKKDSKKTITIHYNSLSSQYFHKKYFTLQNCEILQLL
;
A
#
# COMPACT_ATOMS: atom_id res chain seq x y z
N MET A 1 -7.60 -7.06 7.87
CA MET A 1 -7.17 -5.77 8.43
C MET A 1 -6.55 -6.01 9.79
N THR A 2 -5.54 -5.23 10.15
CA THR A 2 -4.85 -5.33 11.44
C THR A 2 -4.62 -3.92 11.97
N ILE A 3 -5.08 -3.65 13.19
CA ILE A 3 -4.86 -2.37 13.87
C ILE A 3 -3.61 -2.52 14.76
N LEU A 4 -2.66 -1.61 14.62
CA LEU A 4 -1.40 -1.60 15.37
C LEU A 4 -1.38 -0.37 16.27
N ASN A 5 -1.57 -0.59 17.57
CA ASN A 5 -1.56 0.48 18.58
C ASN A 5 -0.16 0.69 19.17
N ASP A 6 0.73 -0.29 19.03
CA ASP A 6 2.09 -0.31 19.57
C ASP A 6 3.14 0.22 18.58
N LEU A 7 2.69 0.70 17.40
CA LEU A 7 3.54 1.17 16.32
C LEU A 7 2.98 2.47 15.75
N ILE A 8 3.88 3.45 15.51
CA ILE A 8 3.56 4.70 14.81
C ILE A 8 4.49 4.90 13.61
N ILE A 9 4.01 5.57 12.57
CA ILE A 9 4.86 6.03 11.45
C ILE A 9 5.68 7.23 11.95
N LYS A 10 6.99 7.02 12.08
CA LYS A 10 7.94 8.04 12.54
C LYS A 10 8.17 9.09 11.46
N LYS A 11 8.43 10.33 11.89
CA LYS A 11 8.89 11.39 10.98
C LYS A 11 10.18 10.92 10.27
N GLY A 12 10.22 11.07 8.95
CA GLY A 12 11.35 10.60 8.14
C GLY A 12 11.39 9.09 7.86
N ALA A 13 10.30 8.36 8.12
CA ALA A 13 10.17 6.97 7.69
C ALA A 13 10.35 6.84 6.17
N ILE A 14 11.02 5.75 5.76
CA ILE A 14 11.35 5.45 4.36
C ILE A 14 10.40 4.39 3.85
N PHE A 15 9.81 4.61 2.68
CA PHE A 15 8.92 3.65 2.03
C PHE A 15 9.56 3.15 0.73
N VAL A 16 9.59 1.84 0.55
CA VAL A 16 10.09 1.15 -0.65
C VAL A 16 9.03 0.16 -1.08
N ALA A 17 8.68 0.13 -2.37
CA ALA A 17 7.68 -0.78 -2.92
C ALA A 17 8.10 -1.22 -4.31
N ASP A 18 7.65 -2.40 -4.72
CA ASP A 18 7.66 -2.87 -6.11
C ASP A 18 9.05 -2.76 -6.77
N ALA A 19 10.08 -3.09 -5.97
CA ALA A 19 11.46 -3.02 -6.40
C ALA A 19 11.84 -4.20 -7.30
N HIS A 20 11.10 -5.30 -7.24
CA HIS A 20 11.28 -6.51 -8.05
C HIS A 20 12.74 -6.99 -8.16
N PHE A 21 13.41 -7.13 -7.02
CA PHE A 21 14.77 -7.64 -6.92
C PHE A 21 14.95 -8.96 -7.65
N ARG A 22 15.99 -9.03 -8.47
CA ARG A 22 16.47 -10.25 -9.11
C ARG A 22 17.87 -10.54 -8.63
N ARG A 23 18.25 -11.81 -8.55
CA ARG A 23 19.63 -12.19 -8.22
C ARG A 23 20.61 -11.49 -9.18
N GLY A 24 21.61 -10.83 -8.60
CA GLY A 24 22.60 -10.03 -9.34
C GLY A 24 22.20 -8.56 -9.56
N ASP A 25 21.01 -8.15 -9.13
CA ASP A 25 20.63 -6.73 -9.10
C ASP A 25 21.34 -6.02 -7.95
N SER A 26 22.45 -5.33 -8.25
CA SER A 26 23.21 -4.58 -7.26
C SER A 26 22.50 -3.28 -6.83
N SER A 27 21.58 -2.76 -7.64
CA SER A 27 21.05 -1.40 -7.45
C SER A 27 20.22 -1.26 -6.18
N LEU A 28 19.27 -2.18 -5.96
CA LEU A 28 18.47 -2.22 -4.73
C LEU A 28 19.34 -2.50 -3.50
N LEU A 29 20.30 -3.42 -3.63
CA LEU A 29 21.18 -3.80 -2.53
C LEU A 29 22.06 -2.62 -2.10
N GLU A 30 22.65 -1.90 -3.06
CA GLU A 30 23.43 -0.70 -2.79
C GLU A 30 22.58 0.42 -2.19
N PHE A 31 21.36 0.59 -2.66
CA PHE A 31 20.42 1.55 -2.08
C PHE A 31 20.12 1.21 -0.61
N LEU A 32 19.72 -0.02 -0.32
CA LEU A 32 19.40 -0.47 1.04
C LEU A 32 20.62 -0.36 1.97
N LYS A 33 21.83 -0.66 1.49
CA LYS A 33 23.09 -0.47 2.24
C LYS A 33 23.40 0.99 2.56
N LYS A 34 22.90 1.95 1.77
CA LYS A 34 23.09 3.40 2.01
C LYS A 34 22.07 3.97 2.99
N ILE A 35 21.02 3.22 3.36
CA ILE A 35 20.05 3.67 4.35
C ILE A 35 20.75 3.80 5.71
N PRO A 36 20.63 4.96 6.40
CA PRO A 36 21.25 5.16 7.70
C PRO A 36 20.68 4.21 8.76
N LYS A 37 21.44 3.99 9.83
CA LYS A 37 21.00 3.20 10.98
C LYS A 37 19.96 3.97 11.80
N GLY A 38 19.11 3.25 12.53
CA GLY A 38 18.15 3.84 13.47
C GLY A 38 16.90 4.43 12.83
N VAL A 39 16.66 4.18 11.53
CA VAL A 39 15.45 4.64 10.82
C VAL A 39 14.37 3.58 10.75
N GLN A 40 13.16 4.02 10.46
CA GLN A 40 12.00 3.17 10.18
C GLN A 40 11.83 2.98 8.68
N ILE A 41 11.71 1.73 8.25
CA ILE A 41 11.60 1.34 6.85
C ILE A 41 10.31 0.54 6.65
N PHE A 42 9.47 0.99 5.73
CA PHE A 42 8.30 0.27 5.24
C PHE A 42 8.62 -0.34 3.87
N LEU A 43 8.57 -1.66 3.79
CA LEU A 43 8.68 -2.44 2.56
C LEU A 43 7.26 -2.83 2.14
N MET A 44 6.72 -2.13 1.15
CA MET A 44 5.30 -2.12 0.76
C MET A 44 4.98 -3.09 -0.38
N GLY A 45 5.56 -4.29 -0.31
CA GLY A 45 5.31 -5.41 -1.20
C GLY A 45 6.05 -5.32 -2.54
N ASP A 46 6.12 -6.47 -3.21
CA ASP A 46 6.78 -6.70 -4.50
C ASP A 46 8.26 -6.28 -4.49
N ILE A 47 8.92 -6.42 -3.34
CA ILE A 47 10.36 -6.14 -3.23
C ILE A 47 11.17 -7.23 -3.93
N PHE A 48 10.72 -8.48 -3.88
CA PHE A 48 11.32 -9.57 -4.63
C PHE A 48 10.64 -9.69 -6.00
N HIS A 49 11.41 -10.03 -7.04
CA HIS A 49 10.81 -10.38 -8.33
C HIS A 49 9.96 -11.64 -8.22
N LEU A 50 10.39 -12.59 -7.39
CA LEU A 50 9.61 -13.74 -6.96
C LEU A 50 10.26 -14.34 -5.72
N LEU A 51 9.48 -14.49 -4.66
CA LEU A 51 9.87 -15.25 -3.49
C LEU A 51 8.73 -16.20 -3.10
N VAL A 52 9.06 -17.46 -2.83
CA VAL A 52 8.17 -18.45 -2.24
C VAL A 52 8.87 -19.01 -1.01
N GLY A 53 8.56 -18.46 0.17
CA GLY A 53 9.35 -18.68 1.37
C GLY A 53 9.37 -20.10 1.92
N SER A 54 8.43 -20.96 1.51
CA SER A 54 8.46 -22.39 1.82
C SER A 54 9.39 -23.22 0.92
N VAL A 55 9.88 -22.63 -0.17
CA VAL A 55 10.66 -23.30 -1.22
C VAL A 55 12.14 -22.97 -1.06
N LYS A 56 12.97 -23.99 -0.81
CA LYS A 56 14.40 -23.81 -0.51
C LYS A 56 15.17 -23.15 -1.65
N SER A 57 14.94 -23.56 -2.90
CA SER A 57 15.59 -22.94 -4.06
C SER A 57 15.21 -21.46 -4.22
N SER A 58 13.97 -21.08 -3.87
CA SER A 58 13.52 -19.68 -3.88
C SER A 58 14.21 -18.83 -2.83
N VAL A 59 14.32 -19.35 -1.61
CA VAL A 59 15.08 -18.69 -0.53
C VAL A 59 16.55 -18.54 -0.93
N ASN A 60 17.15 -19.57 -1.55
CA ASN A 60 18.54 -19.52 -2.00
C ASN A 60 18.78 -18.51 -3.14
N GLU A 61 17.87 -18.41 -4.11
CA GLU A 61 17.99 -17.43 -5.19
C GLU A 61 17.88 -15.98 -4.70
N ASN A 62 17.12 -15.76 -3.62
CA ASN A 62 16.91 -14.45 -3.01
C ASN A 62 17.75 -14.21 -1.75
N PHE A 63 18.73 -15.09 -1.48
CA PHE A 63 19.48 -15.10 -0.22
C PHE A 63 20.17 -13.76 0.06
N GLU A 64 20.77 -13.13 -0.94
CA GLU A 64 21.51 -11.88 -0.77
C GLU A 64 20.64 -10.74 -0.23
N LEU A 65 19.43 -10.59 -0.74
CA LEU A 65 18.50 -9.58 -0.25
C LEU A 65 17.90 -9.98 1.11
N LEU A 66 17.58 -11.26 1.32
CA LEU A 66 17.08 -11.75 2.62
C LEU A 66 18.11 -11.52 3.73
N ASP A 67 19.38 -11.86 3.48
CA ASP A 67 20.49 -11.65 4.39
C ASP A 67 20.71 -10.16 4.69
N LEU A 68 20.63 -9.30 3.66
CA LEU A 68 20.73 -7.86 3.86
C LEU A 68 19.60 -7.32 4.74
N LEU A 69 18.35 -7.69 4.45
CA LEU A 69 17.19 -7.26 5.25
C LEU A 69 17.28 -7.78 6.69
N TYR A 70 17.73 -9.02 6.88
CA TYR A 70 18.01 -9.58 8.19
C TYR A 70 19.07 -8.75 8.93
N LYS A 71 20.21 -8.45 8.31
CA LYS A 71 21.25 -7.61 8.92
C LYS A 71 20.76 -6.20 9.26
N MET A 72 20.00 -5.59 8.38
CA MET A 72 19.42 -4.25 8.61
C MET A 72 18.41 -4.24 9.76
N SER A 73 17.69 -5.33 9.99
CA SER A 73 16.71 -5.43 11.07
C SER A 73 17.31 -5.33 12.48
N PHE A 74 18.62 -5.47 12.64
CA PHE A 74 19.28 -5.26 13.93
C PHE A 74 19.52 -3.79 14.25
N THR A 75 19.58 -2.93 13.24
CA THR A 75 19.86 -1.49 13.42
C THR A 75 18.67 -0.62 13.09
N ASN A 76 17.67 -1.15 12.39
CA ASN A 76 16.56 -0.41 11.82
C ASN A 76 15.23 -1.09 12.18
N GLU A 77 14.15 -0.32 12.26
CA GLU A 77 12.80 -0.87 12.43
C GLU A 77 12.20 -1.13 11.05
N ILE A 78 11.99 -2.40 10.71
CA ILE A 78 11.51 -2.81 9.39
C ILE A 78 10.07 -3.32 9.49
N ILE A 79 9.17 -2.70 8.75
CA ILE A 79 7.79 -3.14 8.58
C ILE A 79 7.66 -3.63 7.15
N TYR A 80 7.36 -4.91 6.98
CA TYR A 80 7.18 -5.52 5.68
C TYR A 80 5.71 -5.86 5.46
N VAL A 81 5.12 -5.33 4.39
CA VAL A 81 3.79 -5.67 3.90
C VAL A 81 3.98 -6.55 2.66
N GLU A 82 3.56 -7.82 2.69
CA GLU A 82 3.80 -8.75 1.57
C GLU A 82 3.07 -8.29 0.30
N GLY A 83 3.77 -8.28 -0.83
CA GLY A 83 3.15 -8.08 -2.12
C GLY A 83 2.66 -9.37 -2.76
N ASN A 84 2.28 -9.27 -4.03
CA ASN A 84 1.84 -10.41 -4.80
C ASN A 84 3.00 -11.29 -5.33
N HIS A 85 4.24 -10.82 -5.27
CA HIS A 85 5.46 -11.58 -5.59
C HIS A 85 6.21 -12.11 -4.37
N ASP A 86 5.83 -11.69 -3.16
CA ASP A 86 6.54 -11.97 -1.89
C ASP A 86 5.85 -13.05 -1.03
N PHE A 87 5.63 -14.24 -1.58
CA PHE A 87 4.82 -15.28 -0.91
C PHE A 87 5.53 -15.89 0.30
N GLY A 88 4.82 -15.96 1.43
CA GLY A 88 5.29 -16.70 2.61
C GLY A 88 6.61 -16.18 3.17
N LEU A 89 6.84 -14.87 3.08
CA LEU A 89 8.07 -14.22 3.51
C LEU A 89 8.37 -14.50 4.99
N THR A 90 7.33 -14.57 5.82
CA THR A 90 7.47 -14.97 7.24
C THR A 90 8.17 -16.32 7.38
N ALA A 91 7.82 -17.31 6.56
CA ALA A 91 8.47 -18.63 6.60
C ALA A 91 9.92 -18.54 6.12
N ALA A 92 10.20 -17.76 5.07
CA ALA A 92 11.57 -17.53 4.60
C ALA A 92 12.45 -16.94 5.71
N PHE A 93 11.96 -15.90 6.37
CA PHE A 93 12.67 -15.22 7.46
C PHE A 93 12.85 -16.09 8.70
N MET A 94 11.85 -16.88 9.10
CA MET A 94 11.99 -17.79 10.24
C MET A 94 13.05 -18.86 9.98
N ASN A 95 13.05 -19.47 8.78
CA ASN A 95 14.10 -20.41 8.39
C ASN A 95 15.50 -19.77 8.41
N PHE A 96 15.58 -18.47 8.06
CA PHE A 96 16.82 -17.71 8.10
C PHE A 96 17.27 -17.38 9.53
N ILE A 97 16.34 -17.03 10.42
CA ILE A 97 16.64 -16.75 11.84
C ILE A 97 17.10 -18.03 12.54
N GLU A 98 16.40 -19.14 12.34
CA GLU A 98 16.73 -20.45 12.92
C GLU A 98 18.14 -20.91 12.53
N SER A 99 18.56 -20.69 11.28
CA SER A 99 19.89 -21.09 10.81
C SER A 99 21.04 -20.23 11.35
N ASN A 100 20.77 -19.00 11.80
CA ASN A 100 21.78 -18.04 12.24
C ASN A 100 21.88 -17.88 13.77
N SER A 101 21.13 -18.66 14.57
CA SER A 101 21.24 -18.77 16.04
C SER A 101 21.16 -17.45 16.83
N GLN A 102 20.71 -16.35 16.24
CA GLN A 102 20.73 -15.02 16.86
C GLN A 102 19.33 -14.49 17.14
N LYS A 103 19.17 -13.93 18.35
CA LYS A 103 17.89 -13.52 18.93
C LYS A 103 17.52 -12.08 18.54
N VAL A 104 16.29 -11.94 18.06
CA VAL A 104 15.51 -10.70 17.85
C VAL A 104 16.02 -9.78 16.72
N SER A 105 15.46 -9.98 15.53
CA SER A 105 15.40 -8.99 14.46
C SER A 105 14.23 -8.03 14.68
N ASN A 106 14.43 -6.72 14.48
CA ASN A 106 13.35 -5.72 14.53
C ASN A 106 12.62 -5.63 13.17
N ILE A 107 12.10 -6.77 12.72
CA ILE A 107 11.31 -6.87 11.49
C ILE A 107 9.92 -7.43 11.79
N ARG A 108 8.88 -6.73 11.32
CA ARG A 108 7.47 -7.14 11.42
C ARG A 108 6.92 -7.41 10.04
N ILE A 109 6.51 -8.65 9.77
CA ILE A 109 6.01 -9.08 8.45
C ILE A 109 4.48 -9.26 8.50
N PHE A 110 3.79 -8.61 7.57
CA PHE A 110 2.34 -8.61 7.43
C PHE A 110 1.94 -9.23 6.11
N SER A 111 1.39 -10.45 6.19
CA SER A 111 0.90 -11.14 5.00
C SER A 111 -0.35 -10.52 4.41
N TYR A 112 -0.69 -10.92 3.18
CA TYR A 112 -1.88 -10.45 2.45
C TYR A 112 -3.19 -10.53 3.28
N LYS A 113 -3.32 -11.56 4.14
CA LYS A 113 -4.50 -11.74 5.02
C LYS A 113 -4.57 -10.69 6.14
N LYS A 114 -3.41 -10.21 6.62
CA LYS A 114 -3.33 -9.20 7.69
C LYS A 114 -3.57 -7.78 7.17
N GLN A 115 -3.37 -7.56 5.88
CA GLN A 115 -3.59 -6.25 5.24
C GLN A 115 -5.08 -5.83 5.20
N PRO A 116 -5.38 -4.54 5.04
CA PRO A 116 -4.47 -3.42 5.28
C PRO A 116 -4.04 -3.36 6.77
N ILE A 117 -2.85 -2.84 7.04
CA ILE A 117 -2.44 -2.48 8.39
C ILE A 117 -2.88 -1.04 8.67
N ILE A 118 -3.34 -0.79 9.88
CA ILE A 118 -3.87 0.51 10.32
C ILE A 118 -3.06 0.93 11.53
N LEU A 119 -2.43 2.10 11.46
CA LEU A 119 -1.60 2.65 12.52
C LEU A 119 -1.65 4.16 12.48
N ARG A 120 -1.12 4.82 13.51
CA ARG A 120 -1.02 6.28 13.54
C ARG A 120 0.30 6.76 12.97
N ASP A 121 0.34 7.97 12.41
CA ASP A 121 1.59 8.67 12.16
C ASP A 121 2.01 9.55 13.35
N TYR A 122 3.18 10.17 13.22
CA TYR A 122 3.73 11.11 14.21
C TYR A 122 2.88 12.38 14.41
N GLN A 123 1.90 12.66 13.54
CA GLN A 123 0.93 13.75 13.64
C GLN A 123 -0.44 13.27 14.16
N ASN A 124 -0.53 12.01 14.62
CA ASN A 124 -1.76 11.38 15.11
C ASN A 124 -2.83 11.13 14.02
N ASN A 125 -2.50 11.23 12.73
CA ASN A 125 -3.39 10.83 11.64
C ASN A 125 -3.51 9.30 11.58
N ILE A 126 -4.66 8.79 11.11
CA ILE A 126 -4.87 7.35 10.94
C ILE A 126 -4.38 6.94 9.54
N CYS A 127 -3.28 6.19 9.49
CA CYS A 127 -2.69 5.69 8.25
C CYS A 127 -3.13 4.24 7.98
N ILE A 128 -3.55 3.97 6.75
CA ILE A 128 -3.99 2.69 6.23
C ILE A 128 -3.01 2.27 5.14
N LEU A 129 -2.23 1.23 5.41
CA LEU A 129 -1.16 0.76 4.54
C LEU A 129 -1.53 -0.60 3.94
N ALA A 130 -1.37 -0.75 2.63
CA ALA A 130 -1.48 -2.03 1.93
C ALA A 130 -0.50 -2.07 0.76
N HIS A 131 -0.21 -3.25 0.25
CA HIS A 131 0.52 -3.36 -1.02
C HIS A 131 -0.29 -2.72 -2.16
N GLY A 132 -1.59 -3.02 -2.27
CA GLY A 132 -2.48 -2.38 -3.26
C GLY A 132 -3.22 -3.37 -4.16
N ASP A 133 -2.90 -4.65 -4.05
CA ASP A 133 -3.51 -5.73 -4.82
C ASP A 133 -4.88 -6.20 -4.29
N LYS A 134 -5.32 -5.66 -3.14
CA LYS A 134 -6.68 -5.89 -2.62
C LYS A 134 -7.75 -5.24 -3.48
N TRP A 135 -8.89 -5.91 -3.62
CA TRP A 135 -10.08 -5.36 -4.30
C TRP A 135 -9.86 -5.00 -5.78
N ILE A 136 -8.88 -5.63 -6.43
CA ILE A 136 -8.74 -5.59 -7.89
C ILE A 136 -9.88 -6.40 -8.52
N SER A 137 -10.07 -7.65 -8.08
CA SER A 137 -11.25 -8.44 -8.40
C SER A 137 -11.43 -9.58 -7.40
N PRO A 138 -12.67 -10.04 -7.13
CA PRO A 138 -12.92 -11.18 -6.25
C PRO A 138 -12.20 -12.46 -6.70
N MET A 139 -12.08 -12.67 -8.02
CA MET A 139 -11.35 -13.81 -8.59
C MET A 139 -9.85 -13.73 -8.33
N TYR A 140 -9.28 -12.53 -8.42
CA TYR A 140 -7.88 -12.31 -8.07
C TYR A 140 -7.63 -12.53 -6.58
N ASP A 141 -8.51 -12.02 -5.72
CA ASP A 141 -8.41 -12.23 -4.27
C ASP A 141 -8.49 -13.73 -3.91
N PHE A 142 -9.39 -14.48 -4.56
CA PHE A 142 -9.45 -15.93 -4.40
C PHE A 142 -8.18 -16.63 -4.89
N TYR A 143 -7.69 -16.27 -6.07
CA TYR A 143 -6.43 -16.78 -6.61
C TYR A 143 -5.26 -16.53 -5.65
N ARG A 144 -5.20 -15.33 -5.05
CA ARG A 144 -4.19 -14.98 -4.06
C ARG A 144 -4.28 -15.85 -2.81
N LEU A 145 -5.49 -16.05 -2.28
CA LEU A 145 -5.71 -16.92 -1.12
C LEU A 145 -5.34 -18.37 -1.40
N PHE A 146 -5.60 -18.84 -2.62
CA PHE A 146 -5.21 -20.18 -3.07
C PHE A 146 -3.69 -20.33 -3.16
N LEU A 147 -2.99 -19.34 -3.72
CA LEU A 147 -1.53 -19.34 -3.80
C LEU A 147 -0.85 -19.32 -2.43
N ASP A 148 -1.47 -18.67 -1.45
CA ASP A 148 -1.04 -18.61 -0.06
C ASP A 148 -1.61 -19.77 0.80
N SER A 149 -2.15 -20.82 0.16
CA SER A 149 -2.64 -21.99 0.89
C SER A 149 -1.47 -22.87 1.35
N LYS A 150 -1.53 -23.33 2.61
CA LYS A 150 -0.49 -24.20 3.20
C LYS A 150 -0.28 -25.48 2.38
N ILE A 151 -1.36 -26.02 1.82
CA ILE A 151 -1.34 -27.24 1.00
C ILE A 151 -0.53 -26.98 -0.28
N LEU A 152 -0.82 -25.89 -1.01
CA LEU A 152 -0.09 -25.57 -2.23
C LEU A 152 1.39 -25.27 -1.94
N LEU A 153 1.69 -24.50 -0.90
CA LEU A 153 3.05 -24.22 -0.47
C LEU A 153 3.82 -25.48 -0.08
N PHE A 154 3.13 -26.47 0.51
CA PHE A 154 3.69 -27.79 0.78
C PHE A 154 3.94 -28.57 -0.52
N CYS A 155 2.99 -28.60 -1.44
CA CYS A 155 3.18 -29.21 -2.76
C CYS A 155 4.38 -28.60 -3.50
N TYR A 156 4.53 -27.28 -3.49
CA TYR A 156 5.69 -26.62 -4.08
C TYR A 156 7.00 -27.01 -3.40
N LYS A 157 7.03 -27.11 -2.07
CA LYS A 157 8.20 -27.58 -1.32
C LYS A 157 8.60 -29.01 -1.73
N VAL A 158 7.62 -29.92 -1.84
CA VAL A 158 7.86 -31.31 -2.27
C VAL A 158 8.37 -31.36 -3.70
N LEU A 159 7.71 -30.65 -4.62
CA LEU A 159 8.11 -30.59 -6.03
C LEU A 159 9.52 -30.00 -6.20
N ASP A 160 9.85 -28.95 -5.46
CA ASP A 160 11.20 -28.35 -5.50
C ASP A 160 12.26 -29.34 -5.02
N SER A 161 11.96 -30.08 -3.95
CA SER A 161 12.85 -31.10 -3.40
C SER A 161 13.09 -32.25 -4.40
N ILE A 162 12.04 -32.77 -5.03
CA ILE A 162 12.14 -33.86 -6.01
C ILE A 162 12.87 -33.39 -7.28
N THR A 163 12.66 -32.14 -7.69
CA THR A 163 13.26 -31.59 -8.91
C THR A 163 14.62 -30.93 -8.69
N PHE A 164 15.16 -30.98 -7.46
CA PHE A 164 16.41 -30.32 -7.06
C PHE A 164 16.47 -28.85 -7.51
N GLY A 165 15.40 -28.08 -7.27
CA GLY A 165 15.35 -26.66 -7.62
C GLY A 165 15.01 -26.35 -9.08
N LYS A 166 14.94 -27.35 -9.99
CA LYS A 166 14.68 -27.10 -11.42
C LYS A 166 13.27 -26.57 -11.67
N PHE A 167 12.28 -26.96 -10.85
CA PHE A 167 10.91 -26.49 -10.99
C PHE A 167 10.80 -24.99 -10.72
N TYR A 168 11.29 -24.54 -9.57
CA TYR A 168 11.26 -23.13 -9.20
C TYR A 168 11.99 -22.26 -10.23
N ARG A 169 13.21 -22.63 -10.64
CA ARG A 169 13.97 -21.86 -11.64
C ARG A 169 13.23 -21.72 -12.96
N ARG A 170 12.54 -22.77 -13.43
CA ARG A 170 11.70 -22.70 -14.64
C ARG A 170 10.49 -21.80 -14.45
N PHE A 171 9.87 -21.84 -13.28
CA PHE A 171 8.72 -21.01 -12.95
C PHE A 171 9.11 -19.53 -12.85
N SER A 172 10.17 -19.23 -12.12
CA SER A 172 10.79 -17.90 -12.03
C SER A 172 11.14 -17.35 -13.42
N HIS A 173 11.77 -18.15 -14.28
CA HIS A 173 12.09 -17.76 -15.67
C HIS A 173 10.86 -17.50 -16.55
N ARG A 174 9.73 -18.16 -16.28
CA ARG A 174 8.47 -17.87 -17.00
C ARG A 174 7.83 -16.58 -16.53
N ILE A 175 7.88 -16.32 -15.22
CA ILE A 175 7.37 -15.07 -14.64
C ILE A 175 8.22 -13.89 -15.13
N SER A 176 9.55 -14.02 -15.16
CA SER A 176 10.45 -12.96 -15.61
C SER A 176 10.30 -12.58 -17.09
N LYS A 177 9.79 -13.50 -17.91
CA LYS A 177 9.46 -13.26 -19.32
C LYS A 177 8.10 -12.61 -19.55
N ARG A 178 7.21 -12.61 -18.56
CA ARG A 178 5.96 -11.87 -18.69
C ARG A 178 6.31 -10.40 -18.68
N LYS A 179 6.00 -9.70 -19.76
CA LYS A 179 6.07 -8.23 -19.76
C LYS A 179 5.13 -7.76 -18.65
N VAL A 180 5.66 -6.94 -17.73
CA VAL A 180 4.82 -6.14 -16.85
C VAL A 180 3.91 -5.36 -17.79
N LYS A 181 2.59 -5.51 -17.65
CA LYS A 181 1.67 -4.64 -18.37
C LYS A 181 1.97 -3.24 -17.83
N GLU A 182 2.58 -2.39 -18.65
CA GLU A 182 2.67 -0.98 -18.31
C GLU A 182 1.25 -0.50 -18.09
N PHE A 183 0.98 -0.08 -16.85
CA PHE A 183 -0.29 0.51 -16.52
C PHE A 183 -0.31 1.91 -17.16
N SER A 184 -0.74 1.97 -18.43
CA SER A 184 -0.83 3.21 -19.18
C SER A 184 -2.08 3.98 -18.73
N TYR A 185 -2.00 4.64 -17.58
CA TYR A 185 -3.05 5.58 -17.20
C TYR A 185 -2.86 6.88 -18.00
N PHE A 186 -3.74 7.10 -18.98
CA PHE A 186 -4.06 8.47 -19.35
C PHE A 186 -4.66 9.17 -18.11
N ARG A 187 -4.30 10.44 -17.89
CA ARG A 187 -4.55 11.18 -16.63
C ARG A 187 -5.99 11.13 -16.12
N ASN A 188 -7.00 11.04 -16.99
CA ASN A 188 -8.41 11.02 -16.59
C ASN A 188 -8.85 9.68 -15.98
N ASP A 189 -8.30 8.55 -16.45
CA ASP A 189 -8.64 7.22 -15.94
C ASP A 189 -8.05 7.00 -14.53
N PHE A 190 -6.97 7.70 -14.21
CA PHE A 190 -6.33 7.60 -12.90
C PHE A 190 -7.18 8.20 -11.79
N THR A 191 -7.76 9.39 -11.97
CA THR A 191 -8.63 9.99 -10.97
C THR A 191 -9.84 9.11 -10.67
N ASN A 192 -10.45 8.54 -11.71
CA ASN A 192 -11.57 7.60 -11.56
C ASN A 192 -11.14 6.34 -10.81
N PHE A 193 -9.99 5.77 -11.18
CA PHE A 193 -9.41 4.64 -10.48
C PHE A 193 -9.15 4.97 -9.00
N MET A 194 -8.51 6.09 -8.69
CA MET A 194 -8.24 6.54 -7.33
C MET A 194 -9.52 6.75 -6.52
N GLN A 195 -10.54 7.37 -7.11
CA GLN A 195 -11.83 7.56 -6.46
C GLN A 195 -12.49 6.22 -6.13
N ASP A 196 -12.43 5.24 -7.05
CA ASP A 196 -12.87 3.87 -6.77
C ASP A 196 -12.06 3.25 -5.61
N ARG A 197 -10.73 3.42 -5.58
CA ARG A 197 -9.88 2.97 -4.45
C ARG A 197 -10.30 3.60 -3.13
N ILE A 198 -10.44 4.93 -3.09
CA ILE A 198 -10.84 5.66 -1.88
C ILE A 198 -12.23 5.20 -1.42
N SER A 199 -13.18 5.00 -2.35
CA SER A 199 -14.52 4.51 -2.02
C SER A 199 -14.50 3.12 -1.37
N LYS A 200 -13.61 2.23 -1.84
CA LYS A 200 -13.41 0.89 -1.26
C LYS A 200 -12.84 0.98 0.15
N TYR A 201 -11.79 1.77 0.37
CA TYR A 201 -11.25 2.00 1.71
C TYR A 201 -12.27 2.64 2.65
N ARG A 202 -13.06 3.58 2.14
CA ARG A 202 -14.14 4.22 2.89
C ARG A 202 -15.13 3.18 3.40
N THR A 203 -15.70 2.41 2.47
CA THR A 203 -16.76 1.43 2.74
C THR A 203 -16.26 0.27 3.61
N PHE A 204 -15.10 -0.29 3.29
CA PHE A 204 -14.64 -1.53 3.93
C PHE A 204 -13.85 -1.32 5.22
N ILE A 205 -13.25 -0.14 5.41
CA ILE A 205 -12.30 0.15 6.50
C ILE A 205 -12.70 1.39 7.31
N ILE A 206 -12.74 2.58 6.69
CA ILE A 206 -12.90 3.86 7.42
C ILE A 206 -14.23 3.91 8.15
N GLU A 207 -15.34 3.56 7.50
CA GLU A 207 -16.66 3.54 8.15
C GLU A 207 -16.73 2.60 9.34
N LYS A 208 -15.98 1.49 9.31
CA LYS A 208 -15.89 0.57 10.45
C LYS A 208 -15.11 1.19 11.60
N ILE A 209 -13.99 1.86 11.31
CA ILE A 209 -13.18 2.57 12.32
C ILE A 209 -14.00 3.69 12.96
N LEU A 210 -14.68 4.50 12.14
CA LEU A 210 -15.52 5.59 12.63
C LEU A 210 -16.65 5.08 13.52
N LYS A 211 -17.29 3.96 13.17
CA LYS A 211 -18.33 3.33 14.01
C LYS A 211 -17.84 2.91 15.39
N THR A 212 -16.57 2.57 15.52
CA THR A 212 -15.94 2.23 16.81
C THR A 212 -15.39 3.43 17.57
N GLN A 213 -15.30 4.60 16.93
CA GLN A 213 -14.69 5.84 17.46
C GLN A 213 -15.71 6.99 17.53
N ILE A 214 -17.01 6.70 17.56
CA ILE A 214 -18.11 7.68 17.43
C ILE A 214 -18.03 8.82 18.48
N ASP A 215 -17.41 8.59 19.64
CA ASP A 215 -17.42 9.53 20.78
C ASP A 215 -16.35 10.64 20.75
N SER A 216 -15.40 10.66 19.80
CA SER A 216 -14.40 11.75 19.76
C SER A 216 -14.90 12.99 19.02
N LYS A 217 -14.83 14.16 19.66
CA LYS A 217 -15.16 15.49 19.10
C LYS A 217 -14.10 16.05 18.14
N GLU A 218 -13.00 15.33 17.91
CA GLU A 218 -11.89 15.79 17.08
C GLU A 218 -12.09 15.49 15.59
N SER A 219 -11.51 16.35 14.74
CA SER A 219 -11.35 16.08 13.31
C SER A 219 -10.39 14.91 13.11
N ILE A 220 -10.81 13.90 12.34
CA ILE A 220 -10.02 12.70 12.08
C ILE A 220 -9.51 12.76 10.64
N ASN A 221 -8.18 12.75 10.48
CA ASN A 221 -7.54 12.64 9.19
C ASN A 221 -7.14 11.18 8.93
N PHE A 222 -7.45 10.72 7.72
CA PHE A 222 -7.03 9.43 7.22
C PHE A 222 -5.97 9.60 6.13
N CYS A 223 -4.99 8.72 6.12
CA CYS A 223 -4.00 8.61 5.06
C CYS A 223 -4.02 7.17 4.52
N ILE A 224 -4.10 7.00 3.21
CA ILE A 224 -4.02 5.71 2.54
C ILE A 224 -2.69 5.68 1.79
N ILE A 225 -1.89 4.63 2.02
CA ILE A 225 -0.59 4.45 1.37
C ILE A 225 -0.58 3.08 0.69
N GLU A 226 -0.41 3.08 -0.64
CA GLU A 226 -0.32 1.85 -1.45
C GLU A 226 1.03 1.75 -2.18
N GLY A 227 1.55 0.53 -2.25
CA GLY A 227 2.83 0.21 -2.88
C GLY A 227 2.77 -0.11 -4.38
N HIS A 228 1.67 -0.63 -4.89
CA HIS A 228 1.56 -1.22 -6.24
C HIS A 228 1.27 -0.22 -7.37
N PHE A 229 0.81 1.00 -7.03
CA PHE A 229 0.43 2.01 -8.02
C PHE A 229 1.53 3.07 -8.10
N HIS A 230 2.21 3.17 -9.24
CA HIS A 230 3.48 3.88 -9.37
C HIS A 230 3.41 5.21 -10.08
N LEU A 231 2.53 6.08 -9.59
CA LEU A 231 2.21 7.30 -10.31
C LEU A 231 2.79 8.55 -9.63
N GLY A 232 3.23 8.42 -8.36
CA GLY A 232 3.87 9.51 -7.62
C GLY A 232 2.93 10.71 -7.42
N GLN A 233 1.62 10.48 -7.43
CA GLN A 233 0.59 11.49 -7.27
C GLN A 233 -0.12 11.32 -5.92
N ASN A 234 -0.49 12.45 -5.34
CA ASN A 234 -1.22 12.57 -4.09
C ASN A 234 -2.57 13.23 -4.35
N LEU A 235 -3.63 12.71 -3.73
CA LEU A 235 -4.96 13.34 -3.77
C LEU A 235 -5.46 13.55 -2.34
N SER A 236 -6.05 14.71 -2.09
CA SER A 236 -6.72 15.01 -0.83
C SER A 236 -8.22 15.19 -1.09
N GLN A 237 -9.04 14.48 -0.33
CA GLN A 237 -10.50 14.59 -0.37
C GLN A 237 -11.02 14.94 1.02
N THR A 238 -11.68 16.09 1.12
CA THR A 238 -12.35 16.52 2.36
C THR A 238 -13.83 16.16 2.29
N ILE A 239 -14.32 15.46 3.31
CA ILE A 239 -15.71 15.04 3.43
C ILE A 239 -16.26 15.64 4.72
N THR A 240 -17.31 16.46 4.58
CA THR A 240 -18.07 16.95 5.74
C THR A 240 -19.21 15.97 6.01
N LEU A 241 -19.18 15.32 7.17
CA LEU A 241 -20.31 14.51 7.62
C LEU A 241 -21.29 15.42 8.35
N ASP A 242 -22.32 15.88 7.63
CA ASP A 242 -23.49 16.50 8.23
C ASP A 242 -24.43 15.38 8.70
N SER A 243 -24.82 15.39 9.98
CA SER A 243 -25.70 14.38 10.59
C SER A 243 -27.11 14.30 9.99
N ASN A 244 -27.45 15.14 9.01
CA ASN A 244 -28.82 15.34 8.52
C ASN A 244 -29.02 15.35 6.99
N ASN A 245 -28.07 14.93 6.14
CA ASN A 245 -28.36 14.81 4.70
C ASN A 245 -27.49 13.77 3.99
N SER A 246 -28.15 12.83 3.30
CA SER A 246 -27.54 11.84 2.39
C SER A 246 -27.08 12.43 1.04
N GLN A 247 -26.71 13.71 1.00
CA GLN A 247 -26.06 14.34 -0.15
C GLN A 247 -24.73 14.95 0.29
N GLN A 248 -23.65 14.33 -0.20
CA GLN A 248 -22.26 14.68 0.12
C GLN A 248 -21.75 15.69 -0.90
N ASN A 249 -21.20 16.81 -0.44
CA ASN A 249 -20.38 17.68 -1.27
C ASN A 249 -18.94 17.15 -1.23
N ILE A 250 -18.40 16.78 -2.39
CA ILE A 250 -17.02 16.32 -2.57
C ILE A 250 -16.25 17.48 -3.20
N GLU A 251 -15.25 18.00 -2.49
CA GLU A 251 -14.27 18.93 -3.05
C GLU A 251 -12.92 18.21 -3.15
N SER A 252 -12.40 18.12 -4.38
CA SER A 252 -11.08 17.54 -4.68
C SER A 252 -10.12 18.62 -5.15
N SER A 253 -8.93 18.71 -4.54
CA SER A 253 -7.84 19.56 -5.03
C SER A 253 -6.66 18.72 -5.50
N SER A 254 -6.15 19.01 -6.70
CA SER A 254 -4.93 18.44 -7.27
C SER A 254 -3.90 19.55 -7.44
N GLN A 255 -2.68 19.37 -6.92
CA GLN A 255 -1.58 20.31 -7.12
C GLN A 255 -0.72 19.86 -8.30
N ASP A 256 -0.88 20.53 -9.45
CA ASP A 256 -0.01 20.40 -10.62
C ASP A 256 1.13 21.43 -10.57
N LEU A 257 2.38 20.96 -10.46
CA LEU A 257 3.57 21.78 -10.72
C LEU A 257 4.01 21.61 -12.18
N ASN A 258 3.46 22.44 -13.08
CA ASN A 258 4.15 23.18 -14.14
C ASN A 258 3.18 23.71 -15.21
N LYS A 259 3.18 25.04 -15.40
CA LYS A 259 2.54 25.76 -16.52
C LYS A 259 3.57 26.01 -17.63
N ASN A 260 3.20 25.83 -18.90
CA ASN A 260 2.93 26.93 -19.86
C ASN A 260 2.44 26.41 -21.24
N PRO A 261 1.88 27.27 -22.13
CA PRO A 261 0.60 27.01 -22.79
C PRO A 261 0.68 26.97 -24.33
N ASN A 262 -0.39 26.50 -24.98
CA ASN A 262 -1.10 27.20 -26.06
C ASN A 262 -2.23 26.35 -26.69
N GLN A 263 -3.42 26.98 -26.80
CA GLN A 263 -4.43 26.98 -27.89
C GLN A 263 -5.00 25.64 -28.41
N ASP A 264 -6.27 25.46 -28.77
CA ASP A 264 -7.42 26.36 -28.93
C ASP A 264 -8.72 25.55 -29.09
N SER A 265 -9.83 26.14 -28.61
CA SER A 265 -11.20 26.15 -29.17
C SER A 265 -12.19 24.94 -29.16
N ASN A 266 -13.43 25.30 -28.78
CA ASN A 266 -14.76 24.79 -29.20
C ASN A 266 -15.27 23.43 -28.66
N LYS A 267 -16.55 23.19 -28.33
CA LYS A 267 -17.79 23.97 -28.08
C LYS A 267 -18.86 22.94 -27.66
N ASP A 268 -19.89 23.38 -26.92
CA ASP A 268 -21.27 22.82 -26.83
C ASP A 268 -21.48 21.41 -26.23
N SER A 269 -22.60 21.02 -25.60
CA SER A 269 -23.71 21.67 -24.89
C SER A 269 -24.60 20.55 -24.29
N ASN A 270 -25.40 20.90 -23.27
CA ASN A 270 -26.74 20.37 -22.95
C ASN A 270 -26.99 19.08 -22.12
N LYS A 271 -27.65 19.35 -20.97
CA LYS A 271 -29.00 18.91 -20.52
C LYS A 271 -29.20 17.60 -19.72
N ASN A 272 -29.47 17.82 -18.43
CA ASN A 272 -30.75 17.67 -17.70
C ASN A 272 -31.43 16.30 -17.46
N GLN A 273 -32.05 16.28 -16.26
CA GLN A 273 -33.14 15.45 -15.72
C GLN A 273 -32.70 14.09 -15.13
N SER A 274 -33.17 13.68 -13.94
CA SER A 274 -34.51 13.86 -13.38
C SER A 274 -34.55 13.93 -11.84
N GLN A 275 -35.64 14.53 -11.37
CA GLN A 275 -36.05 14.73 -9.97
C GLN A 275 -36.77 13.50 -9.37
N ASP A 276 -37.02 13.64 -8.06
CA ASP A 276 -38.15 13.12 -7.26
C ASP A 276 -37.89 11.87 -6.40
N PHE A 277 -37.78 12.11 -5.08
CA PHE A 277 -38.73 11.61 -4.07
C PHE A 277 -38.47 12.34 -2.73
N LYS A 278 -39.40 13.22 -2.33
CA LYS A 278 -39.50 13.80 -0.98
C LYS A 278 -40.70 13.18 -0.27
N LYS A 279 -40.51 12.82 1.01
CA LYS A 279 -41.46 12.70 2.16
C LYS A 279 -40.86 11.67 3.11
N ASP A 280 -40.80 11.77 4.43
CA ASP A 280 -41.20 12.75 5.45
C ASP A 280 -40.42 12.30 6.69
N PHE A 281 -39.71 13.18 7.42
CA PHE A 281 -39.43 12.99 8.86
C PHE A 281 -38.94 14.33 9.44
N LYS A 282 -39.85 15.08 10.06
CA LYS A 282 -39.52 16.12 11.04
C LYS A 282 -39.55 15.47 12.42
N LYS A 283 -38.40 15.41 13.10
CA LYS A 283 -38.34 15.37 14.57
C LYS A 283 -37.02 15.94 15.06
N ASP A 284 -37.11 16.69 16.14
CA ASP A 284 -36.14 17.64 16.66
C ASP A 284 -34.76 17.04 16.95
N PHE A 285 -33.70 17.60 16.36
CA PHE A 285 -32.34 17.43 16.85
C PHE A 285 -31.59 18.76 16.87
N LYS A 286 -31.08 19.07 18.06
CA LYS A 286 -30.24 20.22 18.37
C LYS A 286 -29.05 20.32 17.40
N LYS A 287 -28.73 21.56 17.03
CA LYS A 287 -27.54 22.00 16.31
C LYS A 287 -26.28 21.59 17.08
N ASP A 288 -25.49 20.61 16.61
CA ASP A 288 -24.13 20.39 17.13
C ASP A 288 -23.18 19.58 16.20
N SER A 289 -21.97 20.15 16.04
CA SER A 289 -20.72 19.70 15.39
C SER A 289 -20.78 18.98 14.03
N LYS A 290 -20.42 19.72 12.96
CA LYS A 290 -19.96 19.11 11.70
C LYS A 290 -18.63 18.40 11.95
N LYS A 291 -18.52 17.10 11.64
CA LYS A 291 -17.24 16.39 11.64
C LYS A 291 -16.64 16.46 10.24
N THR A 292 -15.45 17.04 10.14
CA THR A 292 -14.68 17.08 8.90
C THR A 292 -13.71 15.89 8.88
N ILE A 293 -13.75 15.12 7.80
CA ILE A 293 -12.85 14.01 7.54
C ILE A 293 -12.02 14.36 6.33
N THR A 294 -10.70 14.35 6.47
CA THR A 294 -9.79 14.51 5.33
C THR A 294 -9.16 13.16 5.02
N ILE A 295 -9.23 12.75 3.75
CA ILE A 295 -8.60 11.52 3.25
C ILE A 295 -7.49 11.93 2.30
N HIS A 296 -6.25 11.57 2.64
CA HIS A 296 -5.11 11.68 1.75
C HIS A 296 -4.80 10.31 1.16
N TYR A 297 -4.67 10.22 -0.16
CA TYR A 297 -4.21 9.01 -0.84
C TYR A 297 -2.84 9.27 -1.46
N ASN A 298 -1.87 8.43 -1.10
CA ASN A 298 -0.50 8.49 -1.60
C ASN A 298 -0.16 7.16 -2.31
N SER A 299 0.21 7.27 -3.59
CA SER A 299 0.71 6.16 -4.40
C SER A 299 2.23 6.22 -4.48
N LEU A 300 2.93 5.16 -4.06
CA LEU A 300 4.40 5.16 -4.06
C LEU A 300 4.96 5.09 -5.48
N SER A 301 5.79 6.05 -5.87
CA SER A 301 6.45 6.06 -7.18
C SER A 301 7.44 4.90 -7.32
N SER A 302 7.34 4.10 -8.39
CA SER A 302 8.45 3.31 -8.93
C SER A 302 9.03 4.03 -10.16
N GLN A 303 9.78 5.10 -9.92
CA GLN A 303 10.65 5.58 -10.99
C GLN A 303 11.93 4.77 -10.98
N TYR A 304 12.03 3.91 -12.01
CA TYR A 304 13.28 3.34 -12.53
C TYR A 304 14.47 4.21 -12.15
N PHE A 305 15.40 3.59 -11.41
CA PHE A 305 16.59 4.12 -10.78
C PHE A 305 17.23 5.33 -11.50
N HIS A 306 16.65 6.51 -11.29
CA HIS A 306 17.28 7.81 -11.35
C HIS A 306 16.43 8.79 -10.53
N LYS A 307 16.75 8.87 -9.22
CA LYS A 307 16.26 9.85 -8.26
C LYS A 307 14.72 9.96 -8.15
N LYS A 308 14.14 9.28 -7.15
CA LYS A 308 13.31 9.87 -6.06
C LYS A 308 12.61 8.75 -5.27
N TYR A 309 13.05 8.53 -4.04
CA TYR A 309 12.31 7.78 -3.03
C TYR A 309 11.45 8.74 -2.21
N PHE A 310 10.35 8.25 -1.64
CA PHE A 310 9.50 9.08 -0.79
C PHE A 310 10.00 9.03 0.66
N THR A 311 10.61 10.13 1.11
CA THR A 311 10.73 10.42 2.54
C THR A 311 9.50 11.21 2.96
N LEU A 312 8.82 10.80 4.03
CA LEU A 312 7.81 11.63 4.71
C LEU A 312 8.50 12.83 5.40
N GLN A 313 9.03 13.75 4.59
CA GLN A 313 9.36 15.12 4.96
C GLN A 313 8.31 16.11 4.42
N ASN A 314 7.53 15.71 3.41
CA ASN A 314 6.62 16.60 2.66
C ASN A 314 5.12 16.33 2.90
N CYS A 315 4.73 15.79 4.06
CA CYS A 315 3.37 16.05 4.58
C CYS A 315 3.38 17.40 5.30
N GLU A 316 3.74 18.46 4.58
CA GLU A 316 3.30 19.79 4.95
C GLU A 316 1.82 19.86 4.58
N ILE A 317 0.98 19.77 5.61
CA ILE A 317 -0.37 20.31 5.53
C ILE A 317 -0.16 21.79 5.21
N LEU A 318 -0.46 22.16 3.96
CA LEU A 318 -0.57 23.54 3.53
C LEU A 318 -1.73 24.18 4.32
N GLN A 319 -1.40 24.67 5.51
CA GLN A 319 -2.10 25.78 6.15
C GLN A 319 -1.49 27.05 5.55
N LEU A 320 -2.10 27.56 4.48
CA LEU A 320 -1.97 28.96 4.13
C LEU A 320 -3.25 29.66 4.57
N LEU A 321 -3.05 30.78 5.28
CA LEU A 321 -4.07 31.75 5.67
C LEU A 321 -5.01 32.11 4.53
#